data_AF-A0A286GC32-F1
#
_entry.id   AF-A0A286GC32-F1
#
_cell.length_a   1.000
_cell.length_b   1.000
_cell.length_c   1.000
_cell.angle_alpha   90.00
_cell.angle_beta   90.00
_cell.angle_gamma   90.00
#
_symmetry.space_group_name_H-M   'P 1'
#
loop_
_entity.id
_entity.type
_entity.pdbx_description
1 polymer ?
#
loop_
_entity_poly.entity_id
_entity_poly.type
_entity_poly.pdbx_seq_one_letter_code
_entity_poly.pdbx_strand_id
1 'polypeptide(L)'
;MKRAIHWTAFLLNIGLLISFSKAQSGYPPPCSAVKQVKLDTDETKRQLLSNFISSCVRNNYWNNDKGIVLLSQYQNEEGNLCWLLSPAIDDHYKDNPPSQFASFQGDIILVFDADSRRTIKTATSDKNALNQCLEQIIGDRVYPRSTLKTRWTDNVMPFTNRKMSGGVRRISGGNGGSLIIIFKPDGSYQTLSPV
;
A
#
# COMPACT_ATOMS: atom_id res chain seq x y z
N MET A 1 -30.80 58.57 -46.05
CA MET A 1 -30.48 59.07 -44.69
C MET A 1 -29.48 58.12 -44.05
N LYS A 2 -28.30 58.64 -43.72
CA LYS A 2 -27.14 57.90 -43.17
C LYS A 2 -27.36 57.64 -41.68
N ARG A 3 -27.11 56.42 -41.18
CA ARG A 3 -26.94 56.18 -39.74
C ARG A 3 -25.66 55.40 -39.46
N ALA A 4 -25.01 55.89 -38.42
CA ALA A 4 -23.61 55.76 -38.10
C ALA A 4 -23.23 54.35 -37.60
N ILE A 5 -22.03 53.97 -38.01
CA ILE A 5 -21.24 52.85 -37.50
C ILE A 5 -20.71 53.27 -36.12
N HIS A 6 -21.12 52.58 -35.05
CA HIS A 6 -20.48 52.71 -33.74
C HIS A 6 -19.49 51.56 -33.55
N TRP A 7 -18.21 51.88 -33.76
CA TRP A 7 -17.08 51.15 -33.20
C TRP A 7 -16.96 51.54 -31.73
N THR A 8 -16.99 50.58 -30.82
CA THR A 8 -16.54 50.82 -29.45
C THR A 8 -16.05 49.54 -28.78
N ALA A 9 -14.79 49.62 -28.34
CA ALA A 9 -14.19 48.92 -27.20
C ALA A 9 -13.95 47.41 -27.32
N PHE A 10 -12.95 47.11 -28.15
CA PHE A 10 -11.99 46.03 -27.94
C PHE A 10 -11.20 46.32 -26.65
N LEU A 11 -11.57 45.74 -25.51
CA LEU A 11 -10.76 45.77 -24.28
C LEU A 11 -10.74 44.41 -23.59
N LEU A 12 -9.63 43.72 -23.81
CA LEU A 12 -8.74 43.20 -22.77
C LEU A 12 -9.41 42.39 -21.65
N ASN A 13 -9.63 41.10 -21.89
CA ASN A 13 -9.61 40.08 -20.84
C ASN A 13 -8.74 38.92 -21.33
N ILE A 14 -7.45 39.19 -21.52
CA ILE A 14 -6.43 38.14 -21.51
C ILE A 14 -6.22 37.81 -20.04
N GLY A 15 -7.13 37.02 -19.49
CA GLY A 15 -6.92 36.34 -18.24
C GLY A 15 -5.70 35.46 -18.43
N LEU A 16 -4.58 35.91 -17.85
CA LEU A 16 -3.36 35.15 -17.63
C LEU A 16 -3.73 33.84 -16.92
N LEU A 17 -4.06 32.82 -17.70
CA LEU A 17 -3.96 31.42 -17.29
C LEU A 17 -2.47 31.13 -17.14
N ILE A 18 -1.89 31.62 -16.05
CA ILE A 18 -0.63 31.09 -15.55
C ILE A 18 -0.97 29.69 -15.10
N SER A 19 -0.82 28.74 -16.02
CA SER A 19 -0.73 27.33 -15.68
C SER A 19 0.41 27.24 -14.66
N PHE A 20 0.06 27.11 -13.38
CA PHE A 20 0.98 26.60 -12.37
C PHE A 20 1.22 25.12 -12.69
N SER A 21 1.94 24.89 -13.78
CA SER A 21 2.65 23.64 -14.00
C SER A 21 3.70 23.59 -12.91
N LYS A 22 3.32 23.11 -11.71
CA LYS A 22 4.27 22.38 -10.89
C LYS A 22 4.58 21.12 -11.67
N ALA A 23 5.49 21.25 -12.63
CA ALA A 23 6.18 20.12 -13.20
C ALA A 23 6.87 19.45 -12.01
N GLN A 24 6.27 18.39 -11.47
CA GLN A 24 7.04 17.39 -10.73
C GLN A 24 7.90 16.69 -11.79
N SER A 25 8.95 17.37 -12.25
CA SER A 25 9.98 16.76 -13.07
C SER A 25 10.67 15.73 -12.19
N GLY A 26 10.41 14.45 -12.47
CA GLY A 26 11.09 13.26 -11.94
C GLY A 26 11.82 13.46 -10.61
N TYR A 27 11.09 13.48 -9.50
CA TYR A 27 11.72 13.33 -8.20
C TYR A 27 12.13 11.85 -8.07
N PRO A 28 13.44 11.51 -7.99
CA PRO A 28 13.83 10.16 -7.60
C PRO A 28 13.20 9.85 -6.23
N PRO A 29 13.02 8.56 -5.87
CA PRO A 29 12.63 8.20 -4.51
C PRO A 29 13.53 8.94 -3.51
N PRO A 30 12.98 9.41 -2.39
CA PRO A 30 13.65 10.40 -1.53
C PRO A 30 14.93 9.86 -0.85
N CYS A 31 15.24 8.59 -1.07
CA CYS A 31 16.33 7.83 -0.49
C CYS A 31 16.69 6.62 -1.39
N SER A 32 17.89 6.07 -1.22
CA SER A 32 18.41 4.94 -2.02
C SER A 32 18.37 3.59 -1.31
N ALA A 33 18.03 3.56 -0.02
CA ALA A 33 18.02 2.33 0.79
C ALA A 33 16.91 1.36 0.36
N VAL A 34 15.82 1.86 -0.23
CA VAL A 34 14.69 1.08 -0.73
C VAL A 34 14.56 1.29 -2.24
N LYS A 35 14.54 0.20 -2.98
CA LYS A 35 14.47 0.20 -4.44
C LYS A 35 13.01 0.29 -4.91
N GLN A 36 12.72 1.26 -5.78
CA GLN A 36 11.45 1.26 -6.50
C GLN A 36 11.45 0.17 -7.58
N VAL A 37 10.38 -0.63 -7.63
CA VAL A 37 10.14 -1.65 -8.65
C VAL A 37 8.85 -1.35 -9.42
N LYS A 38 8.78 -1.83 -10.66
CA LYS A 38 7.58 -1.75 -11.49
C LYS A 38 6.86 -3.08 -11.47
N LEU A 39 5.64 -3.10 -10.92
CA LEU A 39 4.82 -4.33 -10.79
C LEU A 39 3.82 -4.47 -11.94
N ASP A 40 3.36 -3.36 -12.51
CA ASP A 40 2.41 -3.26 -13.62
C ASP A 40 3.12 -3.40 -14.98
N THR A 41 3.93 -4.45 -15.12
CA THR A 41 4.70 -4.72 -16.34
C THR A 41 3.82 -5.11 -17.54
N ASP A 42 2.61 -5.60 -17.27
CA ASP A 42 1.64 -6.06 -18.24
C ASP A 42 0.22 -5.69 -17.79
N GLU A 43 -0.72 -5.75 -18.74
CA GLU A 43 -2.12 -5.37 -18.53
C GLU A 43 -2.79 -6.22 -17.44
N THR A 44 -2.47 -7.51 -17.39
CA THR A 44 -3.05 -8.44 -16.41
C THR A 44 -2.67 -8.05 -14.99
N LYS A 45 -1.38 -7.83 -14.72
CA LYS A 45 -0.90 -7.37 -13.40
C LYS A 45 -1.46 -6.00 -13.05
N ARG A 46 -1.52 -5.07 -14.01
CA ARG A 46 -2.13 -3.74 -13.82
C ARG A 46 -3.59 -3.86 -13.37
N GLN A 47 -4.39 -4.68 -14.07
CA GLN A 47 -5.79 -4.89 -13.76
C GLN A 47 -5.97 -5.56 -12.38
N LEU A 48 -5.14 -6.56 -12.07
CA LEU A 48 -5.17 -7.26 -10.78
C LEU A 48 -4.89 -6.31 -9.60
N LEU A 49 -3.87 -5.47 -9.71
CA LEU A 49 -3.56 -4.46 -8.70
C LEU A 49 -4.68 -3.43 -8.55
N SER A 50 -5.20 -2.91 -9.67
CA SER A 50 -6.29 -1.93 -9.66
C SER A 50 -7.57 -2.51 -9.04
N ASN A 51 -7.91 -3.77 -9.36
CA ASN A 51 -9.05 -4.47 -8.78
C ASN A 51 -8.88 -4.67 -7.27
N PHE A 52 -7.69 -5.06 -6.83
CA PHE A 52 -7.39 -5.27 -5.42
C PHE A 52 -7.52 -3.97 -4.62
N ILE A 53 -6.87 -2.89 -5.07
CA ILE A 53 -6.92 -1.57 -4.44
C ILE A 53 -8.35 -1.05 -4.40
N SER A 54 -9.08 -1.13 -5.53
CA SER A 54 -10.49 -0.74 -5.59
C SER A 54 -11.35 -1.53 -4.61
N SER A 55 -11.04 -2.81 -4.38
CA SER A 55 -11.74 -3.63 -3.39
C SER A 55 -11.43 -3.20 -1.96
N CYS A 56 -10.20 -2.76 -1.68
CA CYS A 56 -9.81 -2.25 -0.36
C CYS A 56 -10.58 -0.98 0.00
N VAL A 57 -10.71 -0.07 -0.96
CA VAL A 57 -11.51 1.15 -0.82
C VAL A 57 -12.99 0.81 -0.65
N ARG A 58 -13.56 0.03 -1.58
CA ARG A 58 -14.99 -0.32 -1.56
C ARG A 58 -15.43 -1.05 -0.30
N ASN A 59 -14.59 -1.91 0.25
CA ASN A 59 -14.89 -2.71 1.43
C ASN A 59 -14.45 -2.04 2.75
N ASN A 60 -14.01 -0.78 2.72
CA ASN A 60 -13.54 -0.01 3.88
C ASN A 60 -12.40 -0.70 4.67
N TYR A 61 -11.49 -1.40 3.98
CA TYR A 61 -10.28 -1.94 4.61
C TYR A 61 -9.28 -0.84 4.95
N TRP A 62 -9.38 0.30 4.26
CA TRP A 62 -8.64 1.53 4.54
C TRP A 62 -9.61 2.61 5.02
N ASN A 63 -9.16 3.43 5.97
CA ASN A 63 -9.96 4.48 6.59
C ASN A 63 -9.12 5.73 6.80
N ASN A 64 -9.75 6.91 6.79
CA ASN A 64 -9.09 8.21 7.04
C ASN A 64 -7.90 8.49 6.11
N ASP A 65 -7.99 8.08 4.84
CA ASP A 65 -6.90 8.19 3.86
C ASP A 65 -5.60 7.48 4.31
N LYS A 66 -5.75 6.43 5.12
CA LYS A 66 -4.65 5.58 5.60
C LYS A 66 -4.84 4.15 5.12
N GLY A 67 -3.81 3.66 4.45
CA GLY A 67 -3.77 2.39 3.77
C GLY A 67 -2.53 2.28 2.91
N ILE A 68 -1.88 1.13 2.99
CA ILE A 68 -0.88 0.66 2.03
C ILE A 68 -1.19 -0.79 1.67
N VAL A 69 -0.57 -1.29 0.60
CA VAL A 69 -0.59 -2.70 0.23
C VAL A 69 0.72 -3.35 0.66
N LEU A 70 0.64 -4.50 1.30
CA LEU A 70 1.78 -5.39 1.50
C LEU A 70 1.69 -6.52 0.48
N LEU A 71 2.74 -6.67 -0.34
CA LEU A 71 2.85 -7.68 -1.37
C LEU A 71 3.98 -8.64 -1.01
N SER A 72 3.64 -9.90 -0.69
CA SER A 72 4.63 -10.97 -0.54
C SER A 72 4.78 -11.74 -1.85
N GLN A 73 5.98 -11.76 -2.42
CA GLN A 73 6.34 -12.53 -3.61
C GLN A 73 7.00 -13.84 -3.19
N TYR A 74 6.52 -14.95 -3.73
CA TYR A 74 7.13 -16.27 -3.51
C TYR A 74 6.90 -17.17 -4.72
N GLN A 75 7.59 -18.31 -4.76
CA GLN A 75 7.28 -19.41 -5.69
C GLN A 75 6.59 -20.52 -4.91
N ASN A 76 5.49 -21.06 -5.45
CA ASN A 76 4.85 -22.24 -4.86
C ASN A 76 5.68 -23.52 -5.14
N GLU A 77 5.20 -24.66 -4.67
CA GLU A 77 5.86 -25.96 -4.87
C GLU A 77 5.98 -26.37 -6.34
N GLU A 78 5.11 -25.83 -7.20
CA GLU A 78 5.11 -26.06 -8.66
C GLU A 78 6.05 -25.08 -9.40
N GLY A 79 6.74 -24.19 -8.68
CA GLY A 79 7.61 -23.16 -9.26
C GLY A 79 6.87 -21.94 -9.83
N ASN A 80 5.55 -21.86 -9.65
CA ASN A 80 4.74 -20.74 -10.13
C ASN A 80 4.95 -19.49 -9.26
N LEU A 81 5.14 -18.33 -9.91
CA LEU A 81 5.20 -17.04 -9.22
C LEU A 81 3.86 -16.78 -8.54
N CYS A 82 3.90 -16.44 -7.26
CA CYS A 82 2.73 -16.12 -6.45
C CYS A 82 2.88 -14.73 -5.83
N TRP A 83 1.79 -13.98 -5.83
CA TRP A 83 1.65 -12.75 -5.06
C TRP A 83 0.60 -12.95 -3.98
N LEU A 84 0.95 -12.63 -2.74
CA LEU A 84 -0.02 -12.43 -1.67
C LEU A 84 -0.13 -10.93 -1.41
N LEU A 85 -1.27 -10.35 -1.78
CA LEU A 85 -1.62 -8.97 -1.52
C LEU A 85 -2.41 -8.90 -0.22
N SER A 86 -2.06 -7.97 0.66
CA SER A 86 -2.80 -7.71 1.90
C SER A 86 -2.90 -6.20 2.16
N PRO A 87 -4.07 -5.67 2.54
CA PRO A 87 -4.15 -4.29 2.99
C PRO A 87 -3.48 -4.17 4.37
N ALA A 88 -2.83 -3.03 4.63
CA ALA A 88 -2.32 -2.67 5.94
C ALA A 88 -2.63 -1.21 6.23
N ILE A 89 -2.99 -0.91 7.47
CA ILE A 89 -3.28 0.45 7.94
C ILE A 89 -2.29 0.94 8.99
N ASP A 90 -1.43 0.08 9.52
CA ASP A 90 -0.47 0.41 10.56
C ASP A 90 0.98 0.12 10.13
N ASP A 91 1.93 0.64 10.91
CA ASP A 91 3.35 0.59 10.60
C ASP A 91 4.05 -0.73 11.00
N HIS A 92 3.34 -1.86 10.97
CA HIS A 92 3.93 -3.15 11.35
C HIS A 92 5.03 -3.64 10.42
N TYR A 93 5.12 -3.10 9.20
CA TYR A 93 6.26 -3.34 8.31
C TYR A 93 7.59 -2.96 8.97
N LYS A 94 7.61 -2.04 9.96
CA LYS A 94 8.83 -1.60 10.63
C LYS A 94 9.56 -2.69 11.41
N ASP A 95 8.88 -3.78 11.78
CA ASP A 95 9.47 -4.93 12.46
C ASP A 95 10.43 -5.71 11.52
N ASN A 96 10.09 -5.71 10.23
CA ASN A 96 10.86 -6.36 9.17
C ASN A 96 10.73 -5.57 7.86
N PRO A 97 11.38 -4.40 7.71
CA PRO A 97 11.11 -3.51 6.59
C PRO A 97 11.60 -4.09 5.26
N PRO A 98 10.83 -3.98 4.16
CA PRO A 98 11.27 -4.44 2.86
C PRO A 98 12.28 -3.49 2.22
N SER A 99 13.13 -4.06 1.37
CA SER A 99 14.08 -3.29 0.55
C SER A 99 13.49 -2.83 -0.79
N GLN A 100 12.21 -3.12 -1.05
CA GLN A 100 11.54 -2.81 -2.30
C GLN A 100 10.16 -2.21 -2.07
N PHE A 101 9.76 -1.29 -2.95
CA PHE A 101 8.41 -0.74 -2.99
C PHE A 101 7.98 -0.46 -4.43
N ALA A 102 6.68 -0.31 -4.64
CA ALA A 102 6.12 0.21 -5.88
C ALA A 102 5.12 1.34 -5.56
N SER A 103 4.98 2.26 -6.51
CA SER A 103 3.94 3.28 -6.52
C SER A 103 2.97 2.93 -7.63
N PHE A 104 1.68 2.82 -7.33
CA PHE A 104 0.65 2.45 -8.28
C PHE A 104 -0.63 3.24 -8.03
N GLN A 105 -1.09 4.01 -9.04
CA GLN A 105 -2.31 4.84 -8.95
C GLN A 105 -2.37 5.79 -7.72
N GLY A 106 -1.22 6.20 -7.19
CA GLY A 106 -1.13 7.07 -6.01
C GLY A 106 -1.08 6.30 -4.67
N ASP A 107 -1.14 4.97 -4.70
CA ASP A 107 -0.97 4.09 -3.55
C ASP A 107 0.45 3.50 -3.48
N ILE A 108 0.87 3.18 -2.25
CA ILE A 108 2.15 2.57 -1.96
C ILE A 108 1.98 1.06 -1.74
N ILE A 109 2.81 0.28 -2.43
CA ILE A 109 2.89 -1.16 -2.31
C ILE A 109 4.28 -1.52 -1.78
N LEU A 110 4.34 -2.12 -0.60
CA LEU A 110 5.60 -2.63 -0.03
C LEU A 110 5.82 -4.07 -0.49
N VAL A 111 7.00 -4.35 -1.04
CA VAL A 111 7.28 -5.64 -1.69
C VAL A 111 8.25 -6.46 -0.85
N PHE A 112 7.79 -7.63 -0.42
CA PHE A 112 8.51 -8.57 0.42
C PHE A 112 8.86 -9.82 -0.37
N ASP A 113 10.08 -10.31 -0.21
CA ASP A 113 10.43 -11.67 -0.61
C ASP A 113 9.97 -12.65 0.48
N ALA A 114 9.26 -13.70 0.07
CA ALA A 114 8.82 -14.79 0.94
C ALA A 114 9.34 -16.14 0.42
N ASP A 115 9.39 -17.13 1.31
CA ASP A 115 9.67 -18.52 0.94
C ASP A 115 8.41 -19.23 0.39
N SER A 116 8.56 -20.47 -0.06
CA SER A 116 7.44 -21.27 -0.59
C SER A 116 6.33 -21.55 0.44
N ARG A 117 6.64 -21.39 1.74
CA ARG A 117 5.68 -21.48 2.85
C ARG A 117 5.04 -20.13 3.18
N ARG A 118 5.26 -19.10 2.34
CA ARG A 118 4.74 -17.73 2.49
C ARG A 118 5.33 -17.00 3.70
N THR A 119 6.42 -17.50 4.27
CA THR A 119 7.13 -16.82 5.35
C THR A 119 7.95 -15.70 4.75
N ILE A 120 7.67 -14.47 5.17
CA ILE A 120 8.46 -13.30 4.76
C ILE A 120 9.90 -13.48 5.24
N LYS A 121 10.86 -13.32 4.32
CA LYS A 121 12.28 -13.38 4.65
C LYS A 121 12.68 -12.17 5.49
N THR A 122 13.55 -12.40 6.46
CA THR A 122 14.10 -11.31 7.27
C THR A 122 14.93 -10.36 6.41
N ALA A 123 14.75 -9.06 6.61
CA ALA A 123 15.57 -8.03 5.98
C ALA A 123 17.06 -8.27 6.31
N THR A 124 17.89 -8.32 5.28
CA THR A 124 19.35 -8.54 5.39
C THR A 124 20.13 -7.23 5.51
N SER A 125 19.48 -6.09 5.29
CA SER A 125 20.08 -4.75 5.31
C SER A 125 19.84 -4.03 6.65
N ASP A 126 20.46 -2.86 6.81
CA ASP A 126 20.24 -1.99 7.97
C ASP A 126 18.76 -1.59 8.10
N LYS A 127 18.08 -2.17 9.08
CA LYS A 127 16.66 -1.92 9.37
C LYS A 127 16.36 -0.44 9.63
N ASN A 128 17.28 0.29 10.26
CA ASN A 128 17.06 1.70 10.58
C ASN A 128 17.07 2.55 9.31
N ALA A 129 18.04 2.32 8.43
CA ALA A 129 18.12 2.99 7.14
C ALA A 129 16.90 2.68 6.25
N LEU A 130 16.45 1.42 6.24
CA LEU A 130 15.23 1.03 5.53
C LEU A 130 13.99 1.74 6.10
N ASN A 131 13.81 1.74 7.42
CA ASN A 131 12.67 2.38 8.05
C ASN A 131 12.63 3.89 7.80
N GLN A 132 13.76 4.60 7.93
CA GLN A 132 13.84 6.03 7.62
C GLN A 132 13.47 6.33 6.16
N CYS A 133 13.94 5.49 5.25
CA CYS A 133 13.63 5.63 3.83
C CYS A 133 12.13 5.37 3.54
N LEU A 134 11.57 4.30 4.12
CA LEU A 134 10.14 3.98 4.00
C LEU A 134 9.25 5.05 4.63
N GLU A 135 9.65 5.68 5.74
CA GLU A 135 8.90 6.78 6.35
C GLU A 135 8.77 7.98 5.39
N GLN A 136 9.80 8.27 4.59
CA GLN A 136 9.73 9.34 3.58
C GLN A 136 8.85 8.95 2.39
N ILE A 137 8.82 7.66 2.01
CA ILE A 137 8.01 7.14 0.89
C ILE A 137 6.53 7.03 1.27
N ILE A 138 6.24 6.51 2.46
CA ILE A 138 4.89 6.22 2.95
C ILE A 138 4.25 7.48 3.54
N GLY A 139 5.04 8.36 4.15
CA GLY A 139 4.55 9.56 4.84
C GLY A 139 3.60 9.18 5.97
N ASP A 140 2.42 9.80 5.97
CA ASP A 140 1.39 9.58 6.98
C ASP A 140 0.33 8.53 6.57
N ARG A 141 0.55 7.77 5.50
CA ARG A 141 -0.42 6.77 4.98
C ARG A 141 -0.69 5.59 5.91
N VAL A 142 0.00 5.46 7.05
CA VAL A 142 -0.26 4.43 8.06
C VAL A 142 -0.31 5.00 9.47
N TYR A 143 -1.01 4.31 10.37
CA TYR A 143 -1.03 4.61 11.78
C TYR A 143 0.26 4.11 12.47
N PRO A 144 0.89 4.95 13.32
CA PRO A 144 1.96 4.47 14.18
C PRO A 144 1.38 3.52 15.23
N ARG A 145 1.94 2.32 15.37
CA ARG A 145 1.51 1.39 16.43
C ARG A 145 1.89 1.95 17.79
N SER A 146 0.92 1.99 18.70
CA SER A 146 1.18 2.32 20.10
C SER A 146 2.14 1.30 20.72
N THR A 147 3.01 1.75 21.62
CA THR A 147 3.82 0.84 22.43
C THR A 147 2.94 -0.22 23.11
N LEU A 148 3.43 -1.46 23.15
CA LEU A 148 2.68 -2.58 23.70
C LEU A 148 2.42 -2.35 25.20
N LYS A 149 1.21 -1.88 25.53
CA LYS A 149 0.74 -1.78 26.91
C LYS A 149 -0.15 -2.97 27.23
N THR A 150 -0.03 -3.49 28.45
CA THR A 150 -0.97 -4.45 29.01
C THR A 150 -2.31 -3.75 29.22
N ARG A 151 -3.41 -4.40 28.84
CA ARG A 151 -4.76 -3.90 29.11
C ARG A 151 -5.26 -4.58 30.36
N TRP A 152 -5.91 -3.82 31.24
CA TRP A 152 -6.61 -4.43 32.36
C TRP A 152 -7.68 -5.40 31.85
N THR A 153 -7.84 -6.51 32.55
CA THR A 153 -8.88 -7.51 32.29
C THR A 153 -9.26 -8.18 33.61
N ASP A 154 -10.54 -8.48 33.74
CA ASP A 154 -11.13 -9.33 34.77
C ASP A 154 -11.23 -10.80 34.33
N ASN A 155 -11.09 -11.07 33.03
CA ASN A 155 -11.12 -12.43 32.49
C ASN A 155 -10.08 -13.39 33.11
N VAL A 156 -10.51 -14.64 33.22
CA VAL A 156 -9.69 -15.81 33.55
C VAL A 156 -9.62 -16.75 32.36
N MET A 157 -8.51 -17.49 32.22
CA MET A 157 -8.37 -18.49 31.16
C MET A 157 -9.32 -19.67 31.41
N PRO A 158 -10.13 -20.08 30.41
CA PRO A 158 -11.21 -21.06 30.61
C PRO A 158 -10.74 -22.47 31.01
N PHE A 159 -9.50 -22.84 30.68
CA PHE A 159 -8.97 -24.18 30.97
C PHE A 159 -8.03 -24.25 32.18
N THR A 160 -7.48 -23.12 32.61
CA THR A 160 -6.48 -23.09 33.70
C THR A 160 -6.97 -22.31 34.92
N ASN A 161 -8.13 -21.62 34.83
CA ASN A 161 -8.64 -20.69 35.84
C ASN A 161 -7.63 -19.62 36.30
N ARG A 162 -6.56 -19.41 35.55
CA ARG A 162 -5.55 -18.38 35.84
C ARG A 162 -6.06 -17.04 35.33
N LYS A 163 -5.87 -15.99 36.14
CA LYS A 163 -6.15 -14.61 35.72
C LYS A 163 -5.33 -14.28 34.48
N MET A 164 -5.99 -13.74 33.47
CA MET A 164 -5.29 -13.29 32.26
C MET A 164 -4.40 -12.10 32.61
N SER A 165 -3.16 -12.12 32.12
CA SER A 165 -2.18 -11.03 32.33
C SER A 165 -2.48 -9.79 31.48
N GLY A 166 -3.44 -9.87 30.56
CA GLY A 166 -3.87 -8.75 29.75
C GLY A 166 -5.18 -9.03 29.01
N GLY A 167 -5.96 -7.96 28.78
CA GLY A 167 -7.21 -8.02 28.03
C GLY A 167 -7.00 -8.40 26.57
N VAL A 168 -7.98 -9.10 26.00
CA VAL A 168 -7.99 -9.53 24.60
C VAL A 168 -7.84 -8.31 23.70
N ARG A 169 -6.91 -8.38 22.75
CA ARG A 169 -6.80 -7.41 21.68
C ARG A 169 -7.69 -7.86 20.54
N ARG A 170 -8.82 -7.19 20.36
CA ARG A 170 -9.63 -7.32 19.15
C ARG A 170 -9.04 -6.38 18.11
N ILE A 171 -8.42 -6.92 17.08
CA ILE A 171 -8.08 -6.16 15.86
C ILE A 171 -9.34 -6.19 14.99
N SER A 172 -10.37 -5.42 15.39
CA SER A 172 -11.56 -5.24 14.55
C SER A 172 -11.17 -4.32 13.40
N GLY A 173 -11.15 -4.87 12.18
CA GLY A 173 -10.55 -4.26 10.98
C GLY A 173 -9.25 -4.91 10.50
N GLY A 174 -8.81 -6.00 11.15
CA GLY A 174 -7.53 -6.65 10.86
C GLY A 174 -7.47 -7.25 9.46
N ASN A 175 -6.58 -6.72 8.61
CA ASN A 175 -6.05 -7.27 7.35
C ASN A 175 -7.00 -8.21 6.58
N GLY A 176 -8.28 -7.86 6.51
CA GLY A 176 -9.28 -8.61 5.78
C GLY A 176 -9.09 -8.37 4.30
N GLY A 177 -9.50 -9.33 3.47
CA GLY A 177 -9.49 -9.17 2.02
C GLY A 177 -8.10 -9.25 1.39
N SER A 178 -7.18 -9.99 2.00
CA SER A 178 -6.00 -10.45 1.29
C SER A 178 -6.39 -11.27 0.05
N LEU A 179 -5.51 -11.27 -0.95
CA LEU A 179 -5.71 -11.95 -2.22
C LEU A 179 -4.42 -12.66 -2.61
N ILE A 180 -4.51 -13.96 -2.89
CA ILE A 180 -3.41 -14.72 -3.48
C ILE A 180 -3.64 -14.77 -4.99
N ILE A 181 -2.60 -14.48 -5.76
CA ILE A 181 -2.57 -14.57 -7.21
C ILE A 181 -1.46 -15.54 -7.58
N ILE A 182 -1.79 -16.57 -8.36
CA ILE A 182 -0.83 -17.55 -8.89
C ILE A 182 -0.72 -17.30 -10.39
N PHE A 183 0.49 -16.97 -10.85
CA PHE A 183 0.78 -16.77 -12.27
C PHE A 183 1.30 -18.08 -12.87
N LYS A 184 0.62 -18.58 -13.89
CA LYS A 184 1.01 -19.80 -14.60
C LYS A 184 2.00 -19.48 -15.73
N PRO A 185 2.81 -20.45 -16.18
CA PRO A 185 3.80 -20.23 -17.25
C PRO A 185 3.17 -19.90 -18.61
N ASP A 186 1.90 -20.29 -18.82
CA ASP A 186 1.12 -20.00 -20.03
C ASP A 186 0.58 -18.55 -20.08
N GLY A 187 0.86 -17.74 -19.06
CA GLY A 187 0.40 -16.35 -18.95
C GLY A 187 -0.99 -16.20 -18.32
N SER A 188 -1.68 -17.31 -18.02
CA SER A 188 -2.92 -17.28 -17.24
C SER A 188 -2.64 -17.08 -15.75
N TYR A 189 -3.69 -16.77 -14.98
CA TYR A 189 -3.59 -16.62 -13.53
C TYR A 189 -4.78 -17.24 -12.82
N GLN A 190 -4.58 -17.55 -11.54
CA GLN A 190 -5.63 -17.96 -10.62
C GLN A 190 -5.62 -17.05 -9.39
N THR A 191 -6.81 -16.64 -8.96
CA THR A 191 -6.99 -15.90 -7.70
C THR A 191 -7.56 -16.81 -6.62
N LEU A 192 -7.08 -16.66 -5.40
CA LEU A 192 -7.57 -17.37 -4.22
C LEU A 192 -7.76 -16.37 -3.07
N SER A 193 -8.88 -16.46 -2.38
CA SER A 193 -9.06 -15.77 -1.09
C SER A 193 -8.49 -16.65 0.01
N PRO A 194 -7.50 -16.17 0.80
CA PRO A 194 -7.04 -16.90 1.97
C PRO A 194 -8.19 -17.01 2.99
N VAL A 195 -8.42 -18.23 3.47
CA VAL A 195 -9.43 -18.58 4.47
C VAL A 195 -8.94 -18.22 5.87
#